data_AF-A0A0D8HD41-F1
#
_entry.id   AF-A0A0D8HD41-F1
#
_cell.length_a   1.000
_cell.length_b   1.000
_cell.length_c   1.000
_cell.angle_alpha   90.00
_cell.angle_beta   90.00
_cell.angle_gamma   90.00
#
_symmetry.space_group_name_H-M   'P 1'
#
loop_
_entity.id
_entity.type
_entity.pdbx_description
1 polymer ?
#
loop_
_entity_poly.entity_id
_entity_poly.type
_entity_poly.pdbx_seq_one_letter_code
_entity_poly.pdbx_strand_id
1 'polypeptide(L)'
;MVEQLSLEELIVCTRKAIAPLNHSKSTLWQYNYGWEELRFYFIAHGYGSFSIDLAGRYVDEAREKYEKGALKMWKFKLFRHTQAMHLYQAGMPTILTLTTPERNANLSKERSIALAERRE
;
A
#
# COMPACT_ATOMS: atom_id res chain seq x y z
N MET A 1 3.66 22.83 -10.58
CA MET A 1 3.48 21.50 -11.20
C MET A 1 4.32 20.55 -10.38
N VAL A 2 3.72 19.56 -9.73
CA VAL A 2 4.50 18.54 -9.00
C VAL A 2 5.15 17.68 -10.07
N GLU A 3 6.48 17.68 -10.15
CA GLU A 3 7.21 16.78 -11.05
C GLU A 3 6.77 15.34 -10.78
N GLN A 4 6.32 14.67 -11.84
CA GLN A 4 5.81 13.32 -11.73
C GLN A 4 7.00 12.37 -11.64
N LEU A 5 7.48 12.15 -10.42
CA LEU A 5 8.61 11.28 -10.13
C LEU A 5 8.34 9.85 -10.62
N SER A 6 9.35 9.23 -11.22
CA SER A 6 9.33 7.81 -11.50
C SER A 6 9.26 7.02 -10.20
N LEU A 7 8.72 5.79 -10.28
CA LEU A 7 8.70 4.91 -9.11
C LEU A 7 10.11 4.62 -8.60
N GLU A 8 11.07 4.47 -9.52
CA GLU A 8 12.48 4.22 -9.20
C GLU A 8 13.11 5.39 -8.45
N GLU A 9 12.85 6.64 -8.89
CA GLU A 9 13.33 7.83 -8.20
C GLU A 9 12.75 7.94 -6.78
N LEU A 10 11.46 7.61 -6.60
CA LEU A 10 10.84 7.58 -5.27
C LEU A 10 11.47 6.50 -4.37
N ILE A 11 11.78 5.32 -4.90
CA ILE A 11 12.49 4.27 -4.14
C ILE A 11 13.88 4.78 -3.71
N VAL A 12 14.62 5.42 -4.63
CA VAL A 12 15.95 5.99 -4.34
C VAL A 12 15.86 7.11 -3.29
N CYS A 13 14.89 8.01 -3.41
CA CYS A 13 14.63 9.06 -2.42
C CYS A 13 14.24 8.46 -1.07
N THR A 14 13.48 7.37 -1.05
CA THR A 14 13.07 6.68 0.20
C THR A 14 14.28 6.07 0.87
N ARG A 15 15.14 5.38 0.12
CA ARG A 15 16.42 4.85 0.62
C ARG A 15 17.29 5.93 1.26
N LYS A 16 17.45 7.07 0.59
CA LYS A 16 18.23 8.19 1.12
C LYS A 16 17.63 8.78 2.39
N ALA A 17 16.31 8.92 2.46
CA ALA A 17 15.61 9.48 3.62
C ALA A 17 15.69 8.58 4.86
N ILE A 18 15.70 7.25 4.69
CA ILE A 18 15.77 6.32 5.82
C ILE A 18 17.19 5.92 6.22
N ALA A 19 18.20 6.18 5.38
CA ALA A 19 19.59 5.83 5.66
C ALA A 19 20.10 6.33 7.03
N PRO A 20 19.78 7.57 7.47
CA PRO A 20 20.19 8.06 8.79
C PRO A 20 19.56 7.31 9.98
N LEU A 21 18.47 6.57 9.77
CA LEU A 21 17.79 5.82 10.83
C LEU A 21 18.55 4.55 11.25
N ASN A 22 19.63 4.20 10.54
CA ASN A 22 20.54 3.09 10.84
C ASN A 22 19.82 1.77 11.15
N HIS A 23 18.81 1.45 10.34
CA HIS A 23 18.01 0.25 10.51
C HIS A 23 18.85 -1.03 10.40
N SER A 24 18.40 -2.08 11.09
CA SER A 24 19.04 -3.40 10.99
C SER A 24 19.04 -3.93 9.55
N LYS A 25 20.01 -4.79 9.21
CA LYS A 25 20.06 -5.46 7.90
C LYS A 25 18.76 -6.19 7.55
N SER A 26 18.11 -6.81 8.54
CA SER A 26 16.82 -7.50 8.35
C SER A 26 15.70 -6.52 8.00
N THR A 27 15.65 -5.37 8.67
CA THR A 27 14.69 -4.30 8.39
C THR A 27 14.91 -3.71 6.99
N LEU A 28 16.16 -3.44 6.61
CA LEU A 28 16.49 -2.95 5.27
C LEU A 28 16.11 -3.97 4.18
N TRP A 29 16.32 -5.26 4.44
CA TRP A 29 15.89 -6.32 3.53
C TRP A 29 14.37 -6.34 3.35
N GLN A 30 13.60 -6.16 4.43
CA GLN A 30 12.14 -6.09 4.35
C GLN A 30 11.67 -4.89 3.53
N TYR A 31 12.28 -3.71 3.73
CA TYR A 31 11.94 -2.53 2.91
C TYR A 31 12.26 -2.75 1.44
N ASN A 32 13.45 -3.28 1.13
CA ASN A 32 13.82 -3.63 -0.25
C ASN A 32 12.84 -4.62 -0.87
N TYR A 33 12.45 -5.66 -0.13
CA TYR A 33 11.45 -6.62 -0.60
C TYR A 33 10.12 -5.94 -0.92
N GLY A 34 9.63 -5.05 -0.05
CA GLY A 34 8.40 -4.30 -0.30
C GLY A 34 8.49 -3.37 -1.52
N TRP A 35 9.64 -2.72 -1.73
CA TRP A 35 9.87 -1.86 -2.90
C TRP A 35 9.91 -2.64 -4.20
N GLU A 36 10.57 -3.79 -4.23
CA GLU A 36 10.59 -4.64 -5.42
C GLU A 36 9.20 -5.20 -5.76
N GLU A 37 8.41 -5.64 -4.78
CA GLU A 37 7.03 -6.09 -5.03
C GLU A 37 6.17 -4.97 -5.60
N LEU A 38 6.29 -3.74 -5.07
CA LEU A 38 5.60 -2.58 -5.61
C LEU A 38 6.05 -2.27 -7.05
N ARG A 39 7.35 -2.35 -7.31
CA ARG A 39 7.95 -2.15 -8.65
C ARG A 39 7.45 -3.17 -9.65
N PHE A 40 7.42 -4.45 -9.29
CA PHE A 40 6.87 -5.50 -10.14
C PHE A 40 5.39 -5.30 -10.43
N TYR A 41 4.61 -4.87 -9.43
CA TYR A 41 3.20 -4.57 -9.63
C TYR A 41 2.98 -3.43 -10.64
N PHE A 42 3.78 -2.37 -10.54
CA PHE A 42 3.71 -1.23 -11.47
C PHE A 42 4.09 -1.63 -12.90
N ILE A 43 5.17 -2.39 -13.07
CA ILE A 43 5.61 -2.91 -14.37
C ILE A 43 4.54 -3.82 -14.97
N ALA A 44 3.93 -4.71 -14.18
CA ALA A 44 2.88 -5.62 -14.63
C ALA A 44 1.63 -4.87 -15.16
N HIS A 45 1.41 -3.64 -14.71
CA HIS A 45 0.31 -2.78 -15.16
C HIS A 45 0.73 -1.74 -16.22
N GLY A 46 1.99 -1.76 -16.67
CA GLY A 46 2.50 -0.85 -17.70
C GLY A 46 2.85 0.56 -17.21
N TYR A 47 3.05 0.76 -15.91
CA TYR A 47 3.38 2.06 -15.32
C TYR A 47 4.87 2.14 -14.98
N GLY A 48 5.58 3.11 -15.58
CA GLY A 48 6.95 3.50 -15.16
C GLY A 48 6.97 4.63 -14.13
N SER A 49 5.93 5.47 -14.13
CA SER A 49 5.78 6.59 -13.20
C SER A 49 4.90 6.22 -12.01
N PHE A 50 5.10 6.90 -10.88
CA PHE A 50 4.25 6.69 -9.72
C PHE A 50 2.82 7.17 -9.99
N SER A 51 1.86 6.34 -9.58
CA SER A 51 0.42 6.55 -9.71
C SER A 51 -0.21 6.21 -8.38
N ILE A 52 -0.89 7.19 -7.78
CA ILE A 52 -1.56 7.03 -6.49
C ILE A 52 -2.67 5.98 -6.61
N ASP A 53 -3.42 6.00 -7.70
CA ASP A 53 -4.51 5.06 -7.92
C ASP A 53 -3.99 3.63 -8.02
N LEU A 54 -2.87 3.44 -8.72
CA LEU A 54 -2.26 2.11 -8.86
C LEU A 54 -1.66 1.63 -7.53
N ALA A 55 -1.00 2.53 -6.80
CA ALA A 55 -0.51 2.22 -5.45
C ALA A 55 -1.67 1.90 -4.49
N GLY A 56 -2.83 2.54 -4.65
CA GLY A 56 -4.08 2.25 -3.95
C GLY A 56 -4.57 0.84 -4.22
N ARG A 57 -4.72 0.48 -5.50
CA ARG A 57 -5.13 -0.86 -5.95
C ARG A 57 -4.21 -1.95 -5.44
N TYR A 58 -2.89 -1.72 -5.46
CA TYR A 58 -1.91 -2.65 -4.89
C TYR A 58 -2.22 -3.03 -3.44
N VAL A 59 -2.56 -2.04 -2.60
CA VAL A 59 -2.89 -2.27 -1.19
C VAL A 59 -4.25 -2.91 -1.00
N ASP A 60 -5.24 -2.54 -1.82
CA ASP A 60 -6.57 -3.14 -1.77
C ASP A 60 -6.53 -4.62 -2.18
N GLU A 61 -5.80 -4.97 -3.25
CA GLU A 61 -5.58 -6.37 -3.63
C GLU A 61 -4.80 -7.16 -2.57
N ALA A 62 -3.80 -6.53 -1.94
CA ALA A 62 -3.07 -7.14 -0.84
C ALA A 62 -3.99 -7.39 0.37
N ARG A 63 -4.95 -6.49 0.64
CA ARG A 63 -5.97 -6.67 1.67
C ARG A 63 -6.87 -7.84 1.35
N GLU A 64 -7.39 -7.94 0.13
CA GLU A 64 -8.21 -9.08 -0.27
C GLU A 64 -7.47 -10.41 -0.12
N LYS A 65 -6.20 -10.47 -0.53
CA LYS A 65 -5.37 -11.67 -0.35
C LYS A 65 -5.17 -12.00 1.14
N TYR A 66 -5.02 -10.99 1.99
CA TYR A 66 -4.93 -11.18 3.44
C TYR A 66 -6.25 -11.72 4.02
N GLU A 67 -7.38 -11.12 3.67
CA GLU A 67 -8.72 -11.55 4.14
C GLU A 67 -9.05 -12.98 3.70
N LYS A 68 -8.59 -13.40 2.51
CA LYS A 68 -8.72 -14.77 2.01
C LYS A 68 -7.70 -15.75 2.61
N GLY A 69 -6.82 -15.30 3.51
CA GLY A 69 -5.76 -16.12 4.12
C GLY A 69 -4.58 -16.44 3.19
N ALA A 70 -4.56 -15.90 1.97
CA ALA A 70 -3.51 -16.11 0.96
C ALA A 70 -2.27 -15.23 1.19
N LEU A 71 -2.35 -14.21 2.06
CA LEU A 71 -1.24 -13.33 2.42
C LEU A 71 -1.06 -13.31 3.94
N LYS A 72 0.20 -13.41 4.41
CA LYS A 72 0.51 -13.27 5.84
C LYS A 72 0.37 -11.81 6.29
N MET A 73 -0.13 -11.61 7.51
CA MET A 73 -0.31 -10.28 8.11
C MET A 73 0.95 -9.40 8.05
N TRP A 74 2.13 -9.96 8.32
CA TRP A 74 3.38 -9.18 8.30
C TRP A 74 3.71 -8.67 6.89
N LYS A 75 3.42 -9.44 5.83
CA LYS A 75 3.56 -8.99 4.44
C LYS A 75 2.56 -7.90 4.11
N PHE A 76 1.31 -8.05 4.55
CA PHE A 76 0.29 -7.01 4.35
C PHE A 76 0.67 -5.67 5.04
N LYS A 77 1.15 -5.73 6.29
CA LYS A 77 1.64 -4.56 7.02
C LYS A 77 2.82 -3.90 6.30
N LEU A 78 3.75 -4.71 5.78
CA LEU A 78 4.88 -4.23 5.00
C LEU A 78 4.42 -3.49 3.74
N PHE A 79 3.50 -4.08 2.95
CA PHE A 79 2.99 -3.46 1.72
C PHE A 79 2.27 -2.13 1.97
N ARG A 80 1.46 -2.05 3.03
CA ARG A 80 0.86 -0.79 3.46
C ARG A 80 1.89 0.26 3.85
N HIS A 81 2.94 -0.14 4.57
CA HIS A 81 3.99 0.78 4.98
C HIS A 81 4.76 1.31 3.77
N THR A 82 5.12 0.42 2.84
CA THR A 82 5.78 0.77 1.58
C THR A 82 4.99 1.82 0.80
N GLN A 83 3.68 1.63 0.63
CA GLN A 83 2.81 2.60 -0.04
C GLN A 83 2.81 3.96 0.68
N ALA A 84 2.65 3.97 2.01
CA ALA A 84 2.59 5.20 2.80
C ALA A 84 3.88 6.04 2.69
N MET A 85 5.05 5.40 2.63
CA MET A 85 6.31 6.11 2.43
C MET A 85 6.37 6.80 1.06
N HIS A 86 5.92 6.12 0.00
CA HIS A 86 5.94 6.69 -1.35
C HIS A 86 4.96 7.86 -1.50
N LEU A 87 3.78 7.77 -0.87
CA LEU A 87 2.81 8.87 -0.83
C LEU A 87 3.38 10.10 -0.12
N TYR A 88 4.04 9.91 1.03
CA TYR A 88 4.69 11.01 1.75
C TYR A 88 5.79 11.67 0.92
N GLN A 89 6.62 10.87 0.25
CA GLN A 89 7.70 11.39 -0.59
C GLN A 89 7.25 12.08 -1.88
N ALA A 90 6.10 11.67 -2.42
CA ALA A 90 5.46 12.37 -3.54
C ALA A 90 4.84 13.73 -3.14
N GLY A 91 5.07 14.19 -1.91
CA GLY A 91 4.51 15.44 -1.39
C GLY A 91 3.02 15.36 -1.08
N MET A 92 2.46 14.15 -0.98
CA MET A 92 1.04 13.95 -0.70
C MET A 92 0.81 13.77 0.81
N PRO A 93 -0.19 14.47 1.40
CA PRO A 93 -0.51 14.30 2.79
C PRO A 93 -0.96 12.86 3.07
N THR A 94 -0.35 12.22 4.07
CA THR A 94 -0.56 10.81 4.49
C THR A 94 -1.97 10.54 5.04
N ILE A 95 -2.90 11.49 4.94
CA ILE A 95 -4.23 11.47 5.54
C ILE A 95 -5.11 10.31 5.00
N LEU A 96 -4.78 9.71 3.86
CA LEU A 96 -5.57 8.62 3.27
C LEU A 96 -5.22 7.20 3.74
N THR A 97 -4.16 6.97 4.53
CA THR A 97 -3.73 5.59 4.87
C THR A 97 -4.01 5.14 6.29
N LEU A 98 -4.61 5.96 7.16
CA LEU A 98 -4.88 5.55 8.55
C LEU A 98 -6.34 5.43 8.97
N THR A 99 -7.32 6.05 8.31
CA THR A 99 -8.71 5.88 8.72
C THR A 99 -9.68 6.26 7.61
N THR A 100 -10.36 5.28 7.03
CA THR A 100 -11.73 5.51 6.53
C THR A 100 -12.67 4.61 7.34
N PRO A 101 -13.09 5.02 8.55
CA PRO A 101 -14.17 4.35 9.27
C PRO A 101 -15.47 4.30 8.46
N GLU A 102 -15.67 5.23 7.52
CA GLU A 102 -16.88 5.31 6.71
C GLU A 102 -17.07 4.14 5.72
N ARG A 103 -15.99 3.53 5.22
CA ARG A 103 -16.10 2.34 4.35
C ARG A 103 -16.37 1.06 5.12
N ASN A 104 -15.81 0.93 6.33
CA ASN A 104 -16.08 -0.21 7.21
C ASN A 104 -17.50 -0.17 7.79
N ALA A 105 -18.05 1.03 8.03
CA ALA A 105 -19.44 1.20 8.44
C ALA A 105 -20.41 0.74 7.33
N ASN A 106 -20.13 1.08 6.06
CA ASN A 106 -20.96 0.64 4.94
C ASN A 106 -20.83 -0.87 4.67
N LEU A 107 -19.63 -1.45 4.74
CA LEU A 107 -19.43 -2.91 4.59
C LEU A 107 -20.08 -3.73 5.72
N SER A 108 -20.09 -3.22 6.95
CA SER A 108 -20.78 -3.86 8.09
C SER A 108 -22.30 -3.77 7.94
N LYS A 109 -22.81 -2.67 7.36
CA LYS A 109 -24.24 -2.46 7.13
C LYS A 109 -24.75 -3.32 5.96
N GLU A 110 -24.00 -3.39 4.86
CA GLU A 110 -24.29 -4.25 3.71
C GLU A 110 -24.25 -5.74 4.05
N ARG A 111 -23.27 -6.19 4.88
CA ARG A 111 -23.24 -7.57 5.39
C ARG A 111 -24.42 -7.90 6.29
N SER A 112 -24.92 -6.93 7.06
CA SER A 112 -26.07 -7.14 7.95
C SER A 112 -27.38 -7.25 7.17
N ILE A 113 -27.52 -6.48 6.08
CA ILE A 113 -28.69 -6.52 5.18
C ILE A 113 -28.70 -7.85 4.40
N ALA A 114 -27.58 -8.24 3.79
CA ALA A 114 -27.48 -9.50 3.05
C ALA A 114 -27.67 -10.76 3.90
N LEU A 115 -27.45 -10.68 5.22
CA LEU A 115 -27.70 -11.77 6.16
C LEU A 115 -29.17 -11.83 6.61
N ALA A 116 -29.88 -10.70 6.61
CA ALA A 116 -31.31 -10.62 6.91
C ALA A 116 -32.17 -11.14 5.74
N GLU A 117 -31.78 -10.84 4.50
CA GLU A 117 -32.49 -11.29 3.28
C GLU A 117 -32.32 -12.80 2.97
N ARG A 118 -31.44 -13.51 3.69
CA ARG A 118 -31.27 -14.98 3.58
C ARG A 118 -32.07 -15.77 4.62
N ARG A 119 -32.83 -15.10 5.48
CA ARG A 119 -33.62 -15.70 6.57
C ARG A 119 -35.14 -15.58 6.39
N GLU A 120 -35.58 -15.02 5.26
CA GLU A 120 -36.97 -15.13 4.76
C GLU A 120 -37.07 -16.29 3.76
#